data_AF-A0A4U9HER8-F1
#
_entry.id   AF-A0A4U9HER8-F1
#
_cell.length_a   1.000
_cell.length_b   1.000
_cell.length_c   1.000
_cell.angle_alpha   90.00
_cell.angle_beta   90.00
_cell.angle_gamma   90.00
#
_symmetry.space_group_name_H-M   'P 1'
#
loop_
_entity.id
_entity.type
_entity.pdbx_description
1 polymer ?
#
loop_
_entity_poly.entity_id
_entity_poly.type
_entity_poly.pdbx_seq_one_letter_code
_entity_poly.pdbx_strand_id
1 'polypeptide(L)'
;MTSFVVAKFGGTSVADYDAMNRSADVVLADPDTRLVVLSASAGVTNLLVALAEGWKRASARRSSKRCTKFSSIFLAACAIQA
;
A
#
# COMPACT_ATOMS: atom_id res chain seq x y z
N MET A 1 -13.14 20.13 -20.95
CA MET A 1 -12.99 19.40 -19.68
C MET A 1 -11.51 19.30 -19.40
N THR A 2 -11.04 19.73 -18.22
CA THR A 2 -9.62 19.55 -17.83
C THR A 2 -9.40 18.09 -17.48
N SER A 3 -8.64 17.36 -18.28
CA SER A 3 -8.15 16.02 -17.92
C SER A 3 -7.28 16.13 -16.68
N PHE A 4 -7.47 15.22 -15.74
CA PHE A 4 -6.67 15.14 -14.52
C PHE A 4 -6.08 13.74 -14.44
N VAL A 5 -4.76 13.67 -14.26
CA VAL A 5 -4.03 12.41 -14.25
C VAL A 5 -3.80 11.96 -12.81
N VAL A 6 -4.02 10.66 -12.58
CA VAL A 6 -3.71 9.99 -11.32
C VAL A 6 -2.52 9.06 -11.56
N ALA A 7 -1.41 9.32 -10.90
CA ALA A 7 -0.26 8.42 -10.93
C ALA A 7 -0.32 7.43 -9.76
N LYS A 8 -0.03 6.15 -10.03
CA LYS A 8 0.07 5.11 -9.00
C LYS A 8 1.45 4.47 -9.03
N PHE A 9 2.08 4.39 -7.86
CA PHE A 9 3.37 3.72 -7.69
C PHE A 9 3.26 2.52 -6.74
N GLY A 10 3.77 1.38 -7.19
CA GLY A 10 3.84 0.14 -6.40
C GLY A 10 5.00 0.14 -5.42
N GLY A 11 5.08 -0.88 -4.55
CA GLY A 11 6.07 -0.92 -3.47
C GLY A 11 7.53 -0.94 -3.91
N THR A 12 7.85 -1.44 -5.11
CA THR A 12 9.21 -1.41 -5.69
C THR A 12 9.60 -0.03 -6.20
N SER A 13 8.63 0.75 -6.68
CA SER A 13 8.83 2.14 -7.11
C SER A 13 9.09 3.08 -5.92
N VAL A 14 8.79 2.65 -4.69
CA VAL A 14 9.04 3.40 -3.46
C VAL A 14 9.81 2.58 -2.43
N ALA A 15 10.64 1.63 -2.89
CA ALA A 15 11.37 0.73 -2.00
C ALA A 15 12.47 1.43 -1.20
N ASP A 16 13.15 2.38 -1.84
CA ASP A 16 14.29 3.12 -1.32
C ASP A 16 14.28 4.55 -1.85
N TYR A 17 15.22 5.36 -1.36
CA TYR A 17 15.34 6.78 -1.70
C TYR A 17 15.52 7.00 -3.22
N ASP A 18 16.35 6.19 -3.87
CA ASP A 18 16.63 6.32 -5.30
C ASP A 18 15.42 5.93 -6.16
N ALA A 19 14.64 4.94 -5.73
CA ALA A 19 13.38 4.57 -6.35
C ALA A 19 12.32 5.69 -6.22
N MET A 20 12.24 6.33 -5.06
CA MET A 20 11.33 7.46 -4.84
C MET A 20 11.68 8.66 -5.71
N ASN A 21 12.97 9.01 -5.83
CA ASN A 21 13.41 10.10 -6.71
C ASN A 21 13.05 9.82 -8.18
N ARG A 22 13.30 8.60 -8.67
CA ARG A 22 12.87 8.19 -10.01
C ARG A 22 11.36 8.27 -10.20
N SER A 23 10.58 7.94 -9.17
CA SER A 23 9.12 8.07 -9.19
C SER A 23 8.67 9.53 -9.20
N ALA A 24 9.38 10.40 -8.50
CA ALA A 24 9.14 11.85 -8.52
C ALA A 24 9.41 12.44 -9.90
N ASP A 25 10.48 12.00 -10.58
CA ASP A 25 10.78 12.44 -11.95
C ASP A 25 9.64 12.09 -12.92
N VAL A 26 9.01 10.92 -12.76
CA VAL A 26 7.84 10.51 -13.57
C VAL A 26 6.62 11.40 -13.31
N VAL A 27 6.39 11.81 -12.06
CA VAL A 27 5.28 12.73 -11.71
C VAL A 27 5.54 14.12 -12.27
N LEU A 28 6.79 14.61 -12.15
CA LEU A 28 7.17 15.95 -12.61
C LEU A 28 7.19 16.05 -14.14
N ALA A 29 7.34 14.93 -14.85
CA ALA A 29 7.28 14.89 -16.31
C ALA A 29 5.89 15.21 -16.87
N ASP A 30 4.81 15.04 -16.09
CA ASP A 30 3.44 15.32 -16.52
C ASP A 30 2.76 16.36 -15.60
N PRO A 31 2.58 17.61 -16.05
CA PRO A 31 1.95 18.67 -15.27
C PRO A 31 0.46 18.42 -14.96
N ASP A 32 -0.20 17.50 -15.67
CA ASP A 32 -1.60 17.13 -15.41
C ASP A 32 -1.74 16.09 -14.28
N THR A 33 -0.63 15.50 -13.82
CA THR A 33 -0.61 14.62 -12.65
C THR A 33 -0.77 15.42 -11.37
N ARG A 34 -1.97 15.37 -10.77
CA ARG A 34 -2.21 16.09 -9.50
C ARG A 34 -2.80 15.24 -8.38
N LEU A 35 -2.86 13.93 -8.57
CA LEU A 35 -3.01 12.96 -7.49
C LEU A 35 -2.00 11.83 -7.68
N VAL A 36 -1.26 11.52 -6.61
CA VAL A 36 -0.33 10.40 -6.58
C VAL A 36 -0.76 9.43 -5.49
N VAL A 37 -0.93 8.17 -5.86
CA VAL A 37 -1.30 7.08 -4.94
C VAL A 37 -0.10 6.14 -4.77
N LEU A 38 0.33 5.96 -3.54
CA LEU A 38 1.48 5.11 -3.21
C LEU A 38 1.05 3.86 -2.47
N SER A 39 1.64 2.73 -2.82
CA SER A 39 1.72 1.56 -1.93
C SER A 39 2.78 1.78 -0.85
N ALA A 40 2.75 0.97 0.21
CA ALA A 40 3.87 0.91 1.15
C ALA A 40 5.13 0.37 0.46
N SER A 41 6.31 0.78 0.94
CA SER A 41 7.61 0.31 0.45
C SER A 41 7.69 -1.22 0.47
N ALA A 42 8.44 -1.78 -0.49
CA ALA A 42 8.57 -3.22 -0.69
C ALA A 42 8.82 -3.97 0.64
N GLY A 43 8.00 -4.97 0.92
CA GLY A 43 8.10 -5.81 2.12
C GLY A 43 7.43 -5.25 3.38
N VAL A 44 7.16 -3.94 3.49
CA VAL A 44 6.57 -3.34 4.70
C VAL A 44 5.18 -3.90 5.01
N THR A 45 4.32 -4.03 4.00
CA THR A 45 2.97 -4.60 4.19
C THR A 45 3.04 -6.03 4.74
N ASN A 46 3.97 -6.84 4.24
CA ASN A 46 4.12 -8.23 4.69
C ASN A 46 4.60 -8.30 6.14
N LEU A 47 5.51 -7.41 6.54
CA LEU A 47 5.94 -7.29 7.94
C LEU A 47 4.77 -6.88 8.85
N LEU A 48 3.95 -5.91 8.44
CA LEU A 48 2.78 -5.49 9.21
C LEU A 48 1.73 -6.59 9.34
N VAL A 49 1.52 -7.38 8.28
CA VAL A 49 0.64 -8.57 8.33
C VAL A 49 1.18 -9.60 9.34
N ALA A 50 2.48 -9.91 9.27
CA ALA A 50 3.10 -10.86 10.19
C ALA A 50 3.01 -10.41 11.66
N LEU A 51 3.21 -9.10 11.92
CA LEU A 51 3.06 -8.53 13.26
C LEU A 51 1.61 -8.59 13.76
N ALA A 52 0.64 -8.26 12.92
CA ALA A 52 -0.77 -8.32 13.28
C ALA A 52 -1.22 -9.77 13.61
N GLU A 53 -0.69 -10.76 12.90
CA GLU A 53 -0.94 -12.17 13.17
C GLU A 53 -0.24 -12.66 14.45
N GLY A 54 1.02 -12.27 14.68
CA GLY A 54 1.74 -12.57 15.92
C GLY A 54 1.05 -11.98 17.15
N TRP A 55 0.53 -10.76 17.04
CA TRP A 55 -0.22 -10.12 18.11
C TRP A 55 -1.56 -10.83 18.41
N LYS A 56 -2.23 -11.37 17.39
CA LYS A 56 -3.44 -12.20 17.60
C LYS A 56 -3.12 -13.45 18.42
N ARG A 57 -1.99 -14.11 18.19
CA ARG A 57 -1.58 -15.30 18.97
C ARG A 57 -1.28 -14.94 20.43
N ALA A 58 -0.61 -13.82 20.69
CA ALA A 58 -0.36 -13.34 22.05
C ALA A 58 -1.65 -12.88 22.77
N SER A 59 -2.62 -12.33 22.03
CA SER A 59 -3.88 -11.79 22.57
C SER A 59 -5.06 -12.79 22.52
N ALA A 60 -4.83 -14.02 22.07
CA ALA A 60 -5.84 -15.08 21.93
C ALA A 60 -6.43 -15.58 23.28
N ARG A 61 -6.19 -14.87 24.38
CA ARG A 61 -6.97 -14.98 25.62
C ARG A 61 -8.26 -14.15 25.63
N ARG A 62 -8.56 -13.32 24.61
CA ARG A 62 -9.84 -12.58 24.55
C ARG A 62 -10.34 -12.35 23.12
N SER A 63 -11.41 -13.09 22.78
CA SER A 63 -12.49 -12.67 21.87
C SER A 63 -12.16 -12.53 20.37
N SER A 64 -12.11 -13.67 19.70
CA SER A 64 -12.31 -13.85 18.26
C SER A 64 -13.61 -13.17 17.80
N LYS A 65 -13.54 -12.25 16.82
CA LYS A 65 -14.59 -11.89 15.82
C LYS A 65 -14.35 -10.56 15.08
N ARG A 66 -13.49 -9.65 15.57
CA ARG A 66 -13.35 -8.30 14.95
C ARG A 66 -12.24 -8.19 13.90
N CYS A 67 -11.24 -9.07 13.91
CA CYS A 67 -10.02 -8.89 13.12
C CYS A 67 -9.96 -9.69 11.79
N THR A 68 -11.02 -10.42 11.42
CA THR A 68 -11.16 -11.00 10.06
C THR A 68 -11.55 -9.92 9.04
N LYS A 69 -12.20 -8.83 9.46
CA LYS A 69 -12.64 -7.75 8.58
C LYS A 69 -11.48 -6.87 8.08
N PHE A 70 -10.41 -6.74 8.86
CA PHE A 70 -9.19 -6.03 8.44
C PHE A 70 -8.40 -6.86 7.40
N SER A 71 -8.44 -8.19 7.51
CA SER A 71 -7.86 -9.11 6.52
C SER A 71 -8.60 -9.05 5.18
N SER A 72 -9.94 -8.93 5.18
CA SER A 72 -10.71 -8.92 3.94
C SER A 72 -10.56 -7.61 3.16
N ILE A 73 -10.34 -6.47 3.83
CA ILE A 73 -10.13 -5.17 3.14
C ILE A 73 -8.75 -5.12 2.47
N PHE A 74 -7.69 -5.61 3.13
CA PHE A 74 -6.36 -5.65 2.53
C PHE A 74 -6.28 -6.63 1.34
N LEU A 75 -6.97 -7.78 1.44
CA LEU A 75 -7.01 -8.77 0.35
C LEU A 75 -7.89 -8.30 -0.82
N ALA A 76 -9.00 -7.59 -0.55
CA ALA A 76 -9.83 -7.01 -1.60
C ALA A 76 -9.11 -5.90 -2.39
N ALA A 77 -8.27 -5.10 -1.73
CA ALA A 77 -7.43 -4.11 -2.42
C ALA A 77 -6.33 -4.78 -3.29
N CYS A 78 -5.84 -5.96 -2.89
CA CYS A 78 -4.86 -6.73 -3.65
C CYS A 78 -5.47 -7.41 -4.89
N ALA A 79 -6.76 -7.79 -4.86
CA ALA A 79 -7.44 -8.48 -5.96
C ALA A 79 -7.95 -7.54 -7.08
N ILE A 80 -7.98 -6.22 -6.87
CA ILE A 80 -8.40 -5.23 -7.88
C ILE A 80 -7.19 -4.77 -8.73
N GLN A 81 -6.00 -5.32 -8.50
CA GLN A 81 -4.76 -4.92 -9.16
C GLN A 81 -4.09 -6.07 -9.95
N ALA A 82 -4.88 -7.04 -10.41
CA ALA A 82 -4.46 -8.08 -11.36
C ALA A 82 -5.23 -7.94 -12.68
#